data_AF-A0A2W4SQ62-F1
#
_entry.id   AF-A0A2W4SQ62-F1
#
_cell.length_a   1.000
_cell.length_b   1.000
_cell.length_c   1.000
_cell.angle_alpha   90.00
_cell.angle_beta   90.00
_cell.angle_gamma   90.00
#
_symmetry.space_group_name_H-M   'P 1'
#
loop_
_entity.id
_entity.type
_entity.pdbx_description
1 polymer ?
#
loop_
_entity_poly.entity_id
_entity_poly.type
_entity_poly.pdbx_seq_one_letter_code
_entity_poly.pdbx_strand_id
1 'polypeptide(L)'
;MKRFTLFTLLFIATTMVNLAQAGSVHYNVTLTFIDDTTFQGSFDYNSANQQVSNLQGTLNDVLMGNEESLNYQLGSGSDGKGGINVYAFELNTSSIATNPPVNNNAGVRINFNATNPTLGPTDSSQLAYMDCSAGALMGKTCMYYLSSYNPKVPMQGGHGILSEVITSNGGQPEPVSQADCLFNWAETYYSQLFSPAGATSQTSAPYYYRYYQSTNSYVGVSSDNNHVYYLGPDGILQDVGPSSDWFTTTGC
;
A
#
# COMPACT_ATOMS: atom_id res chain seq x y z
N MET A 1 40.47 -19.84 -60.22
CA MET A 1 40.62 -19.57 -58.78
C MET A 1 40.14 -18.15 -58.47
N LYS A 2 38.93 -17.98 -57.93
CA LYS A 2 38.48 -16.73 -57.28
C LYS A 2 37.66 -17.15 -56.05
N ARG A 3 38.15 -16.79 -54.86
CA ARG A 3 37.56 -17.16 -53.56
C ARG A 3 36.38 -16.24 -53.27
N PHE A 4 35.21 -16.82 -53.01
CA PHE A 4 34.05 -16.13 -52.44
C PHE A 4 34.19 -16.19 -50.91
N THR A 5 34.38 -15.03 -50.28
CA THR A 5 34.41 -14.91 -48.82
C THR A 5 32.99 -14.71 -48.33
N LEU A 6 32.43 -15.70 -47.64
CA LEU A 6 31.13 -15.63 -46.97
C LEU A 6 31.28 -14.75 -45.72
N PHE A 7 30.59 -13.61 -45.66
CA PHE A 7 30.45 -12.80 -44.44
C PHE A 7 29.22 -13.30 -43.67
N THR A 8 29.45 -14.03 -42.59
CA THR A 8 28.39 -14.44 -41.66
C THR A 8 28.03 -13.24 -40.77
N LEU A 9 26.85 -12.65 -40.96
CA LEU A 9 26.29 -11.66 -40.03
C LEU A 9 25.89 -12.38 -38.73
N LEU A 10 26.56 -12.03 -37.64
CA LEU A 10 26.20 -12.42 -36.28
C LEU A 10 25.14 -11.44 -35.77
N PHE A 11 23.86 -11.86 -35.74
CA PHE A 11 22.79 -11.12 -35.08
C PHE A 11 22.96 -11.27 -33.55
N ILE A 12 23.46 -10.22 -32.89
CA ILE A 12 23.46 -10.12 -31.43
C ILE A 12 22.03 -9.70 -31.02
N ALA A 13 21.24 -10.67 -30.57
CA ALA A 13 19.96 -10.40 -29.92
C ALA A 13 20.22 -9.83 -28.52
N THR A 14 20.22 -8.51 -28.40
CA THR A 14 20.18 -7.83 -27.10
C THR A 14 18.79 -8.01 -26.51
N THR A 15 18.66 -8.89 -25.52
CA THR A 15 17.48 -8.98 -24.67
C THR A 15 17.38 -7.71 -23.83
N MET A 16 16.46 -6.82 -24.20
CA MET A 16 16.06 -5.73 -23.31
C MET A 16 15.30 -6.34 -22.14
N VAL A 17 15.94 -6.38 -20.98
CA VAL A 17 15.27 -6.70 -19.72
C VAL A 17 14.43 -5.48 -19.36
N ASN A 18 13.12 -5.54 -19.61
CA ASN A 18 12.18 -4.57 -19.07
C ASN A 18 12.12 -4.77 -17.56
N LEU A 19 12.73 -3.86 -16.80
CA LEU A 19 12.49 -3.72 -15.37
C LEU A 19 11.09 -3.11 -15.22
N ALA A 20 10.10 -3.95 -14.91
CA ALA A 20 8.75 -3.50 -14.56
C ALA A 20 8.85 -2.59 -13.32
N GLN A 21 8.41 -1.35 -13.45
CA GLN A 21 8.41 -0.36 -12.37
C GLN A 21 7.05 -0.45 -11.67
N ALA A 22 7.00 -1.01 -10.46
CA ALA A 22 5.76 -1.11 -9.68
C ALA A 22 5.24 0.29 -9.30
N GLY A 23 3.94 0.52 -9.47
CA GLY A 23 3.24 1.73 -9.00
C GLY A 23 3.11 1.80 -7.47
N SER A 24 2.67 2.94 -6.95
CA SER A 24 2.35 3.08 -5.53
C SER A 24 1.03 2.38 -5.21
N VAL A 25 1.01 1.60 -4.13
CA VAL A 25 -0.15 0.83 -3.65
C VAL A 25 -0.71 1.47 -2.39
N HIS A 26 -2.03 1.55 -2.27
CA HIS A 26 -2.70 2.13 -1.11
C HIS A 26 -2.94 1.08 -0.01
N TYR A 27 -2.61 1.41 1.23
CA TYR A 27 -2.76 0.55 2.41
C TYR A 27 -3.54 1.26 3.50
N ASN A 28 -4.42 0.52 4.18
CA ASN A 28 -4.92 0.87 5.49
C ASN A 28 -4.03 0.26 6.57
N VAL A 29 -3.94 0.95 7.70
CA VAL A 29 -3.23 0.47 8.89
C VAL A 29 -4.09 0.71 10.13
N THR A 30 -4.13 -0.29 10.99
CA THR A 30 -4.67 -0.20 12.35
C THR A 30 -3.60 -0.64 13.33
N LEU A 31 -3.24 0.26 14.24
CA LEU A 31 -2.39 -0.02 15.39
C LEU A 31 -3.23 0.01 16.65
N THR A 32 -2.99 -0.95 17.54
CA THR A 32 -3.60 -1.00 18.87
C THR A 32 -2.49 -1.18 19.90
N PHE A 33 -2.43 -0.26 20.85
CA PHE A 33 -1.49 -0.28 21.97
C PHE A 33 -2.14 -0.94 23.20
N ILE A 34 -1.34 -1.38 24.16
CA ILE A 34 -1.84 -2.12 25.35
C ILE A 34 -2.75 -1.31 26.30
N ASP A 35 -2.77 0.01 26.15
CA ASP A 35 -3.66 0.92 26.85
C ASP A 35 -4.96 1.16 26.09
N ASP A 36 -5.24 0.35 25.06
CA ASP A 36 -6.35 0.45 24.13
C ASP A 36 -6.32 1.70 23.24
N THR A 37 -5.24 2.50 23.28
CA THR A 37 -5.01 3.57 22.31
C THR A 37 -4.93 2.97 20.91
N THR A 38 -5.62 3.59 19.95
CA THR A 38 -5.62 3.12 18.56
C THR A 38 -5.19 4.20 17.59
N PHE A 39 -4.44 3.80 16.58
CA PHE A 39 -4.26 4.61 15.38
C PHE A 39 -4.91 3.90 14.20
N GLN A 40 -5.79 4.61 13.49
CA GLN A 40 -6.44 4.15 12.27
C GLN A 40 -6.07 5.11 11.15
N GLY A 41 -5.42 4.61 10.11
CA GLY A 41 -4.90 5.46 9.05
C GLY A 41 -4.70 4.73 7.74
N SER A 42 -4.09 5.44 6.80
CA SER A 42 -3.71 4.90 5.50
C SER A 42 -2.42 5.52 5.00
N PHE A 43 -1.76 4.86 4.06
CA PHE A 43 -0.54 5.33 3.38
C PHE A 43 -0.43 4.72 1.98
N ASP A 44 0.36 5.34 1.12
CA ASP A 44 0.74 4.81 -0.19
C ASP A 44 2.19 4.33 -0.15
N TYR A 45 2.45 3.16 -0.73
CA TYR A 45 3.79 2.58 -0.76
C TYR A 45 4.16 2.05 -2.14
N ASN A 46 5.33 2.49 -2.63
CA ASN A 46 5.94 1.99 -3.85
C ASN A 46 7.09 1.03 -3.50
N SER A 47 6.89 -0.26 -3.81
CA SER A 47 7.88 -1.30 -3.49
C SER A 47 9.12 -1.27 -4.38
N ALA A 48 9.06 -0.66 -5.57
CA ALA A 48 10.19 -0.60 -6.50
C ALA A 48 11.27 0.38 -6.04
N ASN A 49 10.89 1.48 -5.40
CA ASN A 49 11.81 2.51 -4.92
C ASN A 49 11.76 2.71 -3.39
N GLN A 50 10.98 1.88 -2.69
CA GLN A 50 10.78 1.92 -1.24
C GLN A 50 10.29 3.29 -0.73
N GLN A 51 9.57 4.04 -1.56
CA GLN A 51 9.01 5.34 -1.19
C GLN A 51 7.64 5.16 -0.54
N VAL A 52 7.43 5.87 0.56
CA VAL A 52 6.15 5.98 1.25
C VAL A 52 5.64 7.40 1.14
N SER A 53 4.35 7.56 0.88
CA SER A 53 3.66 8.85 0.88
C SER A 53 2.32 8.76 1.57
N ASN A 54 1.75 9.91 1.92
CA ASN A 54 0.37 10.05 2.39
C ASN A 54 0.03 9.23 3.64
N LEU A 55 0.99 8.95 4.53
CA LEU A 55 0.65 8.45 5.86
C LEU A 55 -0.14 9.50 6.63
N GLN A 56 -1.40 9.20 6.92
CA GLN A 56 -2.30 10.04 7.69
C GLN A 56 -3.36 9.19 8.39
N GLY A 57 -4.04 9.75 9.39
CA GLY A 57 -5.11 9.04 10.10
C GLY A 57 -5.54 9.71 11.39
N THR A 58 -6.22 8.96 12.24
CA THR A 58 -6.71 9.40 13.54
C THR A 58 -6.08 8.56 14.64
N LEU A 59 -5.51 9.23 15.64
CA LEU A 59 -5.05 8.64 16.89
C LEU A 59 -6.13 8.85 17.94
N ASN A 60 -6.78 7.79 18.40
CA ASN A 60 -7.71 7.80 19.52
C ASN A 60 -6.96 7.33 20.77
N ASP A 61 -6.56 8.29 21.61
CA ASP A 61 -5.82 8.05 22.85
C ASP A 61 -6.81 7.90 24.01
N VAL A 62 -6.90 6.67 24.53
CA VAL A 62 -7.85 6.31 25.59
C VAL A 62 -7.49 6.96 26.92
N LEU A 63 -6.19 7.16 27.17
CA LEU A 63 -5.69 7.73 28.42
C LEU A 63 -5.77 9.26 28.43
N MET A 64 -5.60 9.89 27.27
CA MET A 64 -5.77 11.32 27.07
C MET A 64 -7.25 11.71 26.89
N GLY A 65 -8.08 10.77 26.43
CA GLY A 65 -9.54 10.94 26.31
C GLY A 65 -9.98 11.80 25.13
N ASN A 66 -9.19 11.82 24.06
CA ASN A 66 -9.32 12.66 22.88
C ASN A 66 -8.93 11.89 21.61
N GLU A 67 -9.30 12.46 20.47
CA GLU A 67 -8.91 11.97 19.15
C GLU A 67 -8.12 13.06 18.41
N GLU A 68 -6.94 12.70 17.92
CA GLU A 68 -6.04 13.60 17.20
C GLU A 68 -5.90 13.20 15.74
N SER A 69 -6.02 14.19 14.85
CA SER A 69 -5.87 13.97 13.40
C SER A 69 -4.41 14.16 12.99
N LEU A 70 -3.77 13.08 12.55
CA LEU A 70 -2.38 13.08 12.09
C LEU A 70 -2.34 13.27 10.58
N ASN A 71 -2.01 14.48 10.12
CA ASN A 71 -2.15 14.89 8.72
C ASN A 71 -0.80 15.07 8.00
N TYR A 72 0.32 15.00 8.72
CA TYR A 72 1.64 15.32 8.17
C TYR A 72 2.59 14.15 8.25
N GLN A 73 2.87 13.50 7.11
CA GLN A 73 3.97 12.53 7.00
C GLN A 73 5.32 13.27 6.88
N LEU A 74 6.08 13.34 7.98
CA LEU A 74 7.33 14.13 8.04
C LEU A 74 8.61 13.29 8.00
N GLY A 75 8.49 11.98 7.87
CA GLY A 75 9.66 11.12 7.73
C GLY A 75 9.31 9.70 7.30
N SER A 76 10.20 9.10 6.52
CA SER A 76 10.25 7.67 6.28
C SER A 76 11.70 7.21 6.12
N GLY A 77 11.99 5.94 6.41
CA GLY A 77 13.33 5.40 6.23
C GLY A 77 13.46 3.93 6.62
N SER A 78 14.46 3.26 6.06
CA SER A 78 14.73 1.85 6.37
C SER A 78 15.05 1.64 7.85
N ASP A 79 14.61 0.52 8.42
CA ASP A 79 14.97 0.08 9.77
C ASP A 79 16.27 -0.74 9.83
N GLY A 80 16.91 -1.02 8.69
CA GLY A 80 18.10 -1.87 8.60
C GLY A 80 17.85 -3.37 8.79
N LYS A 81 16.59 -3.78 9.00
CA LYS A 81 16.13 -5.17 9.18
C LYS A 81 15.19 -5.64 8.07
N GLY A 82 15.08 -4.87 6.99
CA GLY A 82 14.22 -5.18 5.84
C GLY A 82 12.83 -4.55 5.90
N GLY A 83 12.59 -3.64 6.84
CA GLY A 83 11.38 -2.84 6.90
C GLY A 83 11.61 -1.35 6.74
N ILE A 84 10.50 -0.63 6.79
CA ILE A 84 10.42 0.82 6.64
C ILE A 84 9.68 1.38 7.85
N ASN A 85 10.26 2.42 8.44
CA ASN A 85 9.63 3.24 9.44
C ASN A 85 9.00 4.45 8.76
N VAL A 86 7.80 4.82 9.19
CA VAL A 86 7.09 6.00 8.66
C VAL A 86 6.42 6.73 9.81
N TYR A 87 6.44 8.05 9.76
CA TYR A 87 5.99 8.92 10.84
C TYR A 87 4.92 9.86 10.34
N ALA A 88 3.81 9.96 11.07
CA ALA A 88 2.79 10.98 10.86
C ALA A 88 2.59 11.81 12.13
N PHE A 89 2.30 13.09 11.95
CA PHE A 89 2.15 14.08 13.02
C PHE A 89 0.89 14.92 12.82
N GLU A 90 0.35 15.41 13.92
CA GLU A 90 -0.77 16.35 13.94
C GLU A 90 -0.37 17.70 13.36
N LEU A 91 0.85 18.16 13.71
CA LEU A 91 1.41 19.41 13.22
C LEU A 91 2.50 19.14 12.17
N ASN A 92 2.77 20.15 11.33
CA ASN A 92 3.88 20.12 10.36
C ASN A 92 5.25 20.31 11.04
N THR A 93 5.53 19.54 12.08
CA THR A 93 6.82 19.47 12.77
C THR A 93 7.02 18.11 13.44
N SER A 94 8.25 17.59 13.39
CA SER A 94 8.65 16.43 14.20
C SER A 94 9.12 16.79 15.60
N SER A 95 9.03 18.08 15.97
CA SER A 95 9.40 18.53 17.31
C SER A 95 8.44 17.94 18.34
N ILE A 96 9.00 17.47 19.45
CA ILE A 96 8.25 16.93 20.58
C ILE A 96 8.82 17.60 21.82
N ALA A 97 8.07 18.56 22.38
CA ALA A 97 8.44 19.19 23.65
C ALA A 97 7.62 18.52 24.76
N THR A 98 8.24 17.59 25.49
CA THR A 98 7.53 16.71 26.43
C THR A 98 7.40 17.26 27.86
N ASN A 99 8.03 18.39 28.19
CA ASN A 99 7.91 18.99 29.53
C ASN A 99 8.44 20.45 29.62
N PRO A 100 7.56 21.45 29.79
CA PRO A 100 6.10 21.38 29.62
C PRO A 100 5.73 21.08 28.15
N PRO A 101 4.46 20.75 27.83
CA PRO A 101 4.00 20.63 26.45
C PRO A 101 4.02 22.03 25.84
N VAL A 102 5.02 22.30 24.99
CA VAL A 102 5.17 23.63 24.38
C VAL A 102 4.50 23.70 23.02
N ASN A 103 4.29 22.57 22.35
CA ASN A 103 3.88 22.56 20.96
C ASN A 103 2.61 21.76 20.63
N ASN A 104 1.87 21.21 21.61
CA ASN A 104 0.59 20.51 21.41
C ASN A 104 0.60 19.60 20.16
N ASN A 105 1.55 18.67 20.09
CA ASN A 105 1.73 17.84 18.91
C ASN A 105 1.44 16.38 19.26
N ALA A 106 0.62 15.70 18.47
CA ALA A 106 0.51 14.25 18.48
C ALA A 106 1.25 13.62 17.28
N GLY A 107 1.56 12.33 17.38
CA GLY A 107 2.19 11.61 16.28
C GLY A 107 2.21 10.11 16.46
N VAL A 108 2.42 9.40 15.35
CA VAL A 108 2.53 7.95 15.29
C VAL A 108 3.71 7.55 14.44
N ARG A 109 4.27 6.39 14.75
CA ARG A 109 5.25 5.70 13.93
C ARG A 109 4.79 4.28 13.67
N ILE A 110 4.72 3.93 12.40
CA ILE A 110 4.48 2.56 11.91
C ILE A 110 5.79 1.93 11.44
N ASN A 111 5.83 0.60 11.40
CA ASN A 111 6.95 -0.19 10.88
C ASN A 111 6.38 -1.35 10.08
N PHE A 112 6.79 -1.52 8.84
CA PHE A 112 6.30 -2.64 8.03
C PHE A 112 7.38 -3.21 7.13
N ASN A 113 7.19 -4.46 6.71
CA ASN A 113 8.10 -5.15 5.82
C ASN A 113 8.17 -4.48 4.43
N ALA A 114 9.38 -4.09 4.01
CA ALA A 114 9.61 -3.36 2.76
C ALA A 114 9.26 -4.17 1.50
N THR A 115 9.26 -5.51 1.59
CA THR A 115 8.86 -6.37 0.46
C THR A 115 7.35 -6.48 0.37
N ASN A 116 6.66 -6.61 1.52
CA ASN A 116 5.22 -6.68 1.58
C ASN A 116 4.68 -6.13 2.92
N PRO A 117 4.04 -4.94 2.93
CA PRO A 117 3.53 -4.32 4.16
C PRO A 117 2.53 -5.18 4.95
N THR A 118 1.82 -6.12 4.32
CA THR A 118 0.82 -6.97 5.00
C THR A 118 1.42 -8.10 5.84
N LEU A 119 2.74 -8.33 5.76
CA LEU A 119 3.45 -9.29 6.62
C LEU A 119 3.65 -8.78 8.05
N GLY A 120 3.27 -7.53 8.33
CA GLY A 120 3.45 -6.88 9.61
C GLY A 120 4.85 -6.27 9.81
N PRO A 121 5.16 -5.86 11.05
CA PRO A 121 6.39 -5.17 11.37
C PRO A 121 7.59 -6.11 11.34
N THR A 122 8.70 -5.65 10.75
CA THR A 122 10.02 -6.30 10.87
C THR A 122 10.68 -6.02 12.21
N ASP A 123 10.30 -4.92 12.86
CA ASP A 123 10.75 -4.57 14.20
C ASP A 123 9.63 -3.89 14.99
N SER A 124 8.85 -4.68 15.72
CA SER A 124 7.75 -4.19 16.55
C SER A 124 8.21 -3.20 17.63
N SER A 125 9.48 -3.22 18.05
CA SER A 125 9.98 -2.20 18.98
C SER A 125 10.07 -0.81 18.35
N GLN A 126 9.92 -0.67 17.03
CA GLN A 126 9.92 0.63 16.37
C GLN A 126 8.52 1.27 16.34
N LEU A 127 7.45 0.52 16.59
CA LEU A 127 6.10 1.08 16.62
C LEU A 127 5.96 2.01 17.82
N ALA A 128 5.33 3.16 17.61
CA ALA A 128 5.29 4.22 18.59
C ALA A 128 4.09 5.17 18.38
N TYR A 129 3.65 5.81 19.46
CA TYR A 129 2.76 6.97 19.38
C TYR A 129 3.15 8.00 20.43
N MET A 130 2.63 9.21 20.27
CA MET A 130 2.67 10.26 21.27
C MET A 130 1.44 11.15 21.12
N ASP A 131 1.02 11.72 22.24
CA ASP A 131 0.03 12.76 22.32
C ASP A 131 0.49 13.79 23.38
N CYS A 132 0.77 15.00 22.92
CA CYS A 132 1.07 16.17 23.77
C CYS A 132 -0.02 17.25 23.69
N SER A 133 -1.21 16.92 23.16
CA SER A 133 -2.32 17.84 22.96
C SER A 133 -2.73 18.53 24.27
N ALA A 134 -3.18 19.79 24.15
CA ALA A 134 -3.67 20.54 25.29
C ALA A 134 -5.14 20.21 25.57
N GLY A 135 -5.48 20.03 26.85
CA GLY A 135 -6.88 19.82 27.28
C GLY A 135 -7.25 18.35 27.48
N ALA A 136 -6.33 17.43 27.22
CA ALA A 136 -6.47 16.03 27.57
C ALA A 136 -6.54 15.79 29.09
N LEU A 137 -7.01 14.60 29.47
CA LEU A 137 -7.23 14.17 30.86
C LEU A 137 -5.97 14.27 31.73
N MET A 138 -4.78 14.23 31.12
CA MET A 138 -3.48 14.33 31.82
C MET A 138 -2.94 15.77 31.95
N GLY A 139 -3.69 16.78 31.51
CA GLY A 139 -3.34 18.19 31.69
C GLY A 139 -2.09 18.63 30.91
N LYS A 140 -0.93 18.71 31.59
CA LYS A 140 0.35 19.18 31.01
C LYS A 140 1.35 18.04 30.78
N THR A 141 0.88 16.81 30.75
CA THR A 141 1.75 15.64 30.60
C THR A 141 1.44 14.98 29.28
N CYS A 142 2.45 14.85 28.42
CA CYS A 142 2.31 14.09 27.18
C CYS A 142 2.19 12.60 27.51
N MET A 143 1.31 11.92 26.78
CA MET A 143 1.34 10.47 26.65
C MET A 143 2.26 10.09 25.50
N TYR A 144 3.10 9.09 25.70
CA TYR A 144 3.94 8.60 24.61
C TYR A 144 4.39 7.17 24.84
N TYR A 145 4.44 6.44 23.75
CA TYR A 145 5.13 5.17 23.60
C TYR A 145 6.23 5.37 22.54
N LEU A 146 7.44 5.76 22.97
CA LEU A 146 8.60 6.01 22.10
C LEU A 146 9.77 5.13 22.52
N SER A 147 10.11 4.10 21.74
CA SER A 147 11.22 3.20 22.06
C SER A 147 12.59 3.87 22.07
N SER A 148 12.75 4.98 21.35
CA SER A 148 13.97 5.79 21.29
C SER A 148 14.09 6.84 22.39
N TYR A 149 13.03 7.06 23.18
CA TYR A 149 13.00 8.04 24.24
C TYR A 149 12.98 7.34 25.60
N ASN A 150 14.14 7.29 26.26
CA ASN A 150 14.24 6.79 27.64
C ASN A 150 13.38 7.70 28.54
N PRO A 151 12.33 7.21 29.22
CA PRO A 151 11.34 8.08 29.85
C PRO A 151 12.00 8.91 30.96
N LYS A 152 11.83 10.24 30.89
CA LYS A 152 12.24 11.14 31.99
C LYS A 152 11.14 11.44 33.00
N VAL A 153 9.88 11.08 32.77
CA VAL A 153 8.81 11.15 33.79
C VAL A 153 7.73 10.12 33.45
N PRO A 154 7.25 9.29 34.40
CA PRO A 154 6.73 7.97 34.10
C PRO A 154 5.20 7.91 34.15
N MET A 155 4.59 7.27 33.15
CA MET A 155 3.58 6.27 33.48
C MET A 155 4.12 4.94 32.99
N GLN A 156 4.38 4.05 33.95
CA GLN A 156 4.80 2.66 33.73
C GLN A 156 3.62 1.82 33.19
N GLY A 157 2.90 2.33 32.20
CA GLY A 157 1.97 1.55 31.37
C GLY A 157 2.83 0.79 30.38
N GLY A 158 2.70 -0.54 30.39
CA GLY A 158 3.64 -1.48 29.80
C GLY A 158 4.14 -1.16 28.38
N HIS A 159 5.34 -1.66 28.12
CA HIS A 159 5.88 -1.70 26.78
C HIS A 159 5.09 -2.71 25.96
N GLY A 160 4.14 -2.28 25.15
CA GLY A 160 3.38 -3.23 24.35
C GLY A 160 2.54 -2.63 23.23
N ILE A 161 2.74 -3.17 22.05
CA ILE A 161 1.74 -3.15 20.98
C ILE A 161 0.89 -4.40 21.15
N LEU A 162 -0.43 -4.27 21.12
CA LEU A 162 -1.33 -5.40 21.04
C LEU A 162 -1.38 -5.96 19.62
N SER A 163 -1.49 -5.09 18.62
CA SER A 163 -1.49 -5.50 17.21
C SER A 163 -1.14 -4.36 16.26
N GLU A 164 -0.55 -4.73 15.13
CA GLU A 164 -0.54 -3.94 13.90
C GLU A 164 -1.19 -4.78 12.80
N VAL A 165 -2.19 -4.20 12.13
CA VAL A 165 -2.87 -4.82 11.00
C VAL A 165 -2.77 -3.87 9.83
N ILE A 166 -2.08 -4.30 8.78
CA ILE A 166 -1.99 -3.56 7.51
C ILE A 166 -2.75 -4.36 6.46
N THR A 167 -3.73 -3.71 5.83
CA THR A 167 -4.47 -4.27 4.71
C THR A 167 -4.23 -3.42 3.48
N SER A 168 -4.02 -4.05 2.33
CA SER A 168 -4.00 -3.34 1.06
C SER A 168 -5.43 -3.00 0.65
N ASN A 169 -5.69 -1.74 0.28
CA ASN A 169 -6.97 -1.31 -0.33
C ASN A 169 -7.01 -1.50 -1.86
N GLY A 170 -6.01 -2.20 -2.41
CA GLY A 170 -5.87 -2.44 -3.84
C GLY A 170 -4.47 -2.09 -4.31
N GLY A 171 -3.80 -3.08 -4.90
CA GLY A 171 -2.41 -3.05 -5.36
C GLY A 171 -1.58 -4.22 -4.82
N GLN A 172 -2.25 -5.24 -4.26
CA GLN A 172 -1.85 -6.60 -4.61
C GLN A 172 -2.19 -6.82 -6.09
N PRO A 173 -1.50 -7.72 -6.82
CA PRO A 173 -2.14 -8.31 -7.98
C PRO A 173 -3.49 -8.81 -7.48
N GLU A 174 -4.59 -8.30 -8.06
CA GLU A 174 -5.93 -8.79 -7.74
C GLU A 174 -5.83 -10.32 -7.67
N PRO A 175 -6.29 -10.96 -6.57
CA PRO A 175 -6.23 -12.40 -6.44
C PRO A 175 -6.66 -12.98 -7.77
N VAL A 176 -5.79 -13.77 -8.41
CA VAL A 176 -5.99 -14.31 -9.77
C VAL A 176 -7.42 -14.89 -9.91
N SER A 177 -7.95 -15.44 -8.81
CA SER A 177 -9.33 -15.90 -8.64
C SER A 177 -10.43 -14.83 -8.75
N GLN A 178 -10.24 -13.61 -8.25
CA GLN A 178 -11.21 -12.50 -8.35
C GLN A 178 -11.26 -11.92 -9.76
N ALA A 179 -10.10 -11.72 -10.40
CA ALA A 179 -10.08 -11.32 -11.80
C ALA A 179 -10.72 -12.39 -12.70
N ASP A 180 -10.45 -13.67 -12.44
CA ASP A 180 -11.11 -14.78 -13.14
C ASP A 180 -12.62 -14.82 -12.90
N CYS A 181 -13.08 -14.54 -11.68
CA CYS A 181 -14.49 -14.41 -11.35
C CYS A 181 -15.15 -13.29 -12.17
N LEU A 182 -14.54 -12.11 -12.21
CA LEU A 182 -15.00 -10.98 -13.01
C LEU A 182 -15.05 -11.31 -14.50
N PHE A 183 -14.03 -11.98 -15.03
CA PHE A 183 -14.01 -12.35 -16.45
C PHE A 183 -15.10 -13.38 -16.79
N ASN A 184 -15.34 -14.38 -15.94
CA ASN A 184 -16.44 -15.32 -16.12
C ASN A 184 -17.81 -14.63 -16.08
N TRP A 185 -17.97 -13.66 -15.18
CA TRP A 185 -19.16 -12.81 -15.15
C TRP A 185 -19.30 -12.03 -16.47
N ALA A 186 -18.22 -11.40 -16.95
CA ALA A 186 -18.22 -10.63 -18.18
C ALA A 186 -18.58 -11.49 -19.40
N GLU A 187 -18.05 -12.72 -19.50
CA GLU A 187 -18.41 -13.70 -20.53
C GLU A 187 -19.91 -14.05 -20.53
N THR A 188 -20.53 -14.03 -19.35
CA THR A 188 -21.97 -14.34 -19.18
C THR A 188 -22.86 -13.18 -19.59
N TYR A 189 -22.53 -11.96 -19.16
CA TYR A 189 -23.39 -10.78 -19.34
C TYR A 189 -23.09 -9.98 -20.62
N TYR A 190 -21.87 -10.10 -21.15
CA TYR A 190 -21.40 -9.41 -22.36
C TYR A 190 -20.84 -10.41 -23.38
N SER A 191 -21.58 -11.49 -23.63
CA SER A 191 -21.17 -12.54 -24.57
C SER A 191 -20.91 -12.05 -26.01
N GLN A 192 -21.45 -10.90 -26.39
CA GLN A 192 -21.17 -10.26 -27.68
C GLN A 192 -19.75 -9.69 -27.76
N LEU A 193 -19.16 -9.34 -26.61
CA LEU A 193 -17.81 -8.81 -26.50
C LEU A 193 -16.80 -9.88 -26.09
N PHE A 194 -17.22 -10.90 -25.34
CA PHE A 194 -16.34 -11.89 -24.73
C PHE A 194 -16.78 -13.31 -25.11
N SER A 195 -16.39 -13.74 -26.31
CA SER A 195 -16.74 -15.06 -26.86
C SER A 195 -15.55 -15.73 -27.56
N PRO A 196 -15.42 -17.06 -27.49
CA PRO A 196 -16.21 -17.97 -26.64
C PRO A 196 -15.88 -17.78 -25.15
N ALA A 197 -16.83 -18.15 -24.28
CA ALA A 197 -16.60 -18.22 -22.84
C ALA A 197 -15.54 -19.30 -22.51
N GLY A 198 -14.87 -19.15 -21.38
CA GLY A 198 -13.80 -20.04 -20.92
C GLY A 198 -12.45 -19.78 -21.59
N ALA A 199 -12.18 -18.55 -22.02
CA ALA A 199 -10.86 -18.18 -22.52
C ALA A 199 -9.82 -18.31 -21.39
N THR A 200 -8.62 -18.79 -21.73
CA THR A 200 -7.55 -18.93 -20.74
C THR A 200 -6.97 -17.56 -20.36
N SER A 201 -6.90 -17.30 -19.06
CA SER A 201 -6.25 -16.11 -18.52
C SER A 201 -4.74 -16.14 -18.72
N GLN A 202 -4.18 -14.97 -18.95
CA GLN A 202 -2.78 -14.73 -19.25
C GLN A 202 -2.26 -13.58 -18.42
N THR A 203 -0.94 -13.49 -18.30
CA THR A 203 -0.27 -12.40 -17.58
C THR A 203 0.79 -11.79 -18.48
N SER A 204 0.67 -10.48 -18.71
CA SER A 204 1.68 -9.66 -19.35
C SER A 204 1.69 -8.32 -18.63
N ALA A 205 2.68 -8.12 -17.77
CA ALA A 205 2.77 -6.93 -16.93
C ALA A 205 2.55 -5.64 -17.77
N PRO A 206 1.69 -4.71 -17.29
CA PRO A 206 1.01 -4.71 -15.98
C PRO A 206 -0.34 -5.44 -15.93
N TYR A 207 -0.72 -6.20 -16.95
CA TYR A 207 -2.07 -6.76 -17.08
C TYR A 207 -2.15 -8.26 -16.73
N TYR A 208 -3.18 -8.61 -15.96
CA TYR A 208 -3.75 -9.95 -15.94
C TYR A 208 -5.03 -9.93 -16.78
N TYR A 209 -5.10 -10.71 -17.86
CA TYR A 209 -6.10 -10.52 -18.90
C TYR A 209 -6.55 -11.82 -19.57
N ARG A 210 -7.69 -11.75 -20.28
CA ARG A 210 -8.14 -12.78 -21.23
C ARG A 210 -8.24 -12.20 -22.63
N TYR A 211 -7.87 -13.02 -23.60
CA TYR A 211 -8.05 -12.73 -25.02
C TYR A 211 -9.14 -13.61 -25.61
N TYR A 212 -10.05 -13.00 -26.36
CA TYR A 212 -11.16 -13.68 -27.02
C TYR A 212 -10.97 -13.61 -28.53
N GLN A 213 -10.60 -14.75 -29.12
CA GLN A 213 -10.20 -14.82 -30.52
C GLN A 213 -11.36 -14.51 -31.49
N SER A 214 -12.61 -14.88 -31.15
CA SER A 214 -13.75 -14.70 -32.07
C SER A 214 -14.21 -13.25 -32.21
N THR A 215 -14.07 -12.48 -31.13
CA THR A 215 -14.43 -11.06 -31.04
C THR A 215 -13.22 -10.14 -31.19
N ASN A 216 -12.01 -10.72 -31.24
CA ASN A 216 -10.73 -10.04 -31.23
C ASN A 216 -10.65 -8.95 -30.16
N SER A 217 -11.01 -9.32 -28.93
CA SER A 217 -11.11 -8.42 -27.79
C SER A 217 -10.31 -8.93 -26.60
N TYR A 218 -9.98 -8.01 -25.69
CA TYR A 218 -9.33 -8.32 -24.44
C TYR A 218 -10.09 -7.67 -23.30
N VAL A 219 -10.10 -8.34 -22.15
CA VAL A 219 -10.45 -7.75 -20.87
C VAL A 219 -9.33 -8.06 -19.90
N GLY A 220 -8.92 -7.07 -19.11
CA GLY A 220 -7.85 -7.27 -18.15
C GLY A 220 -7.95 -6.34 -16.96
N VAL A 221 -7.33 -6.74 -15.87
CA VAL A 221 -7.08 -5.89 -14.70
C VAL A 221 -5.63 -5.43 -14.75
N SER A 222 -5.42 -4.14 -14.49
CA SER A 222 -4.09 -3.54 -14.40
C SER A 222 -3.59 -3.60 -12.95
N SER A 223 -2.38 -4.13 -12.75
CA SER A 223 -1.71 -4.11 -11.45
C SER A 223 -1.13 -2.74 -11.10
N ASP A 224 -1.09 -1.79 -12.04
CA ASP A 224 -0.47 -0.48 -11.81
C ASP A 224 -1.42 0.50 -11.12
N ASN A 225 -2.72 0.38 -11.38
CA ASN A 225 -3.75 1.28 -10.88
C ASN A 225 -5.05 0.58 -10.47
N ASN A 226 -5.12 -0.76 -10.54
CA ASN A 226 -6.29 -1.57 -10.19
C ASN A 226 -7.55 -1.22 -10.97
N HIS A 227 -7.40 -0.81 -12.23
CA HIS A 227 -8.52 -0.56 -13.13
C HIS A 227 -8.74 -1.76 -14.04
N VAL A 228 -10.00 -1.94 -14.45
CA VAL A 228 -10.39 -2.88 -15.49
C VAL A 228 -10.26 -2.16 -16.82
N TYR A 229 -9.65 -2.83 -17.78
CA TYR A 229 -9.47 -2.33 -19.13
C TYR A 229 -10.14 -3.27 -20.13
N TYR A 230 -10.76 -2.68 -21.14
CA TYR A 230 -11.28 -3.36 -22.32
C TYR A 230 -10.50 -2.90 -23.54
N LEU A 231 -10.07 -3.84 -24.37
CA LEU A 231 -9.47 -3.55 -25.68
C LEU A 231 -10.31 -4.21 -26.75
N GLY A 232 -10.97 -3.40 -27.57
CA GLY A 232 -11.82 -3.88 -28.64
C GLY A 232 -11.06 -4.24 -29.92
N PRO A 233 -11.77 -4.75 -30.95
CA PRO A 233 -11.19 -5.03 -32.26
C PRO A 233 -10.75 -3.76 -33.01
N ASP A 234 -11.18 -2.58 -32.54
CA ASP A 234 -10.71 -1.27 -33.00
C ASP A 234 -9.28 -0.93 -32.50
N GLY A 235 -8.75 -1.71 -31.56
CA GLY A 235 -7.42 -1.50 -30.99
C GLY A 235 -7.34 -0.35 -30.00
N ILE A 236 -8.48 0.19 -29.53
CA ILE A 236 -8.51 1.27 -28.55
C ILE A 236 -8.67 0.68 -27.15
N LEU A 237 -7.70 0.97 -26.28
CA LEU A 237 -7.75 0.58 -24.87
C LEU A 237 -8.68 1.54 -24.12
N GLN A 238 -9.69 1.00 -23.48
CA GLN A 238 -10.71 1.73 -22.74
C GLN A 238 -10.61 1.38 -21.26
N ASP A 239 -10.47 2.41 -20.43
CA ASP A 239 -10.60 2.30 -18.98
C ASP A 239 -12.09 2.17 -18.64
N VAL A 240 -12.50 1.03 -18.08
CA VAL A 240 -13.89 0.78 -17.70
C VAL A 240 -14.11 0.95 -16.19
N GLY A 241 -13.12 1.52 -15.49
CA GLY A 241 -13.22 1.94 -14.10
C GLY A 241 -12.49 1.03 -13.11
N PRO A 242 -12.57 1.37 -11.80
CA PRO A 242 -11.89 0.63 -10.73
C PRO A 242 -12.38 -0.81 -10.63
N SER A 243 -11.46 -1.76 -10.47
CA SER A 243 -11.78 -3.18 -10.29
C SER A 243 -12.63 -3.46 -9.05
N SER A 244 -12.45 -2.68 -7.97
CA SER A 244 -13.28 -2.73 -6.75
C SER A 244 -14.78 -2.58 -6.99
N ASP A 245 -15.14 -1.68 -7.91
CA ASP A 245 -16.54 -1.38 -8.22
C ASP A 245 -17.16 -2.55 -8.99
N TRP A 246 -16.37 -3.14 -9.89
CA TRP A 246 -16.75 -4.33 -10.63
C TRP A 246 -16.90 -5.55 -9.72
N PHE A 247 -15.98 -5.80 -8.78
CA PHE A 247 -16.12 -6.92 -7.84
C PHE A 247 -17.41 -6.80 -7.02
N THR A 248 -17.66 -5.62 -6.45
CA THR A 248 -18.92 -5.33 -5.74
C THR A 248 -20.17 -5.58 -6.61
N THR A 249 -20.13 -5.14 -7.88
CA THR A 249 -21.24 -5.30 -8.82
C THR A 249 -21.46 -6.77 -9.21
N THR A 250 -20.38 -7.54 -9.32
CA THR A 250 -20.40 -8.93 -9.82
C THR A 250 -20.55 -9.98 -8.72
N GLY A 251 -20.39 -9.60 -7.45
CA GLY A 251 -20.38 -10.53 -6.32
C GLY A 251 -19.08 -11.36 -6.23
N CYS A 252 -18.03 -10.88 -6.89
CA CYS A 252 -16.65 -11.27 -6.68
C CYS A 252 -16.04 -10.36 -5.57
#